data_AF-A0A8K0KL80-F1
#
_entry.id   AF-A0A8K0KL80-F1
#
_cell.length_a   1.000
_cell.length_b   1.000
_cell.length_c   1.000
_cell.angle_alpha   90.00
_cell.angle_beta   90.00
_cell.angle_gamma   90.00
#
_symmetry.space_group_name_H-M   'P 1'
#
loop_
_entity.id
_entity.type
_entity.pdbx_description
1 polymer ?
#
loop_
_entity_poly.entity_id
_entity_poly.type
_entity_poly.pdbx_seq_one_letter_code
_entity_poly.pdbx_strand_id
1 'polypeptide(L)'
;MLSTYFFYATGHQPTLSSIQWDAAFVGTGGKFSTHAVPAFLIIVNTFASQLWFGLTLPLLLLSPFTFAVMFPSLVRREEMREEMDRGELMLYEKEGLFHNALFSLSSKFVLLGALRVFSCMAAAAIHSRHLMVWKIFAPKLIFECLSLLVSMIGVLMGFMLVLRVTKAIKVLMQSLDEDN
;
A
#
# COMPACT_ATOMS: atom_id res chain seq x y z
N MET A 1 -4.49 -8.69 3.44
CA MET A 1 -4.63 -9.55 4.64
C MET A 1 -3.70 -9.13 5.75
N LEU A 2 -2.39 -8.90 5.49
CA LEU A 2 -1.47 -8.35 6.50
C LEU A 2 -1.87 -6.97 7.04
N SER A 3 -2.40 -6.10 6.16
CA SER A 3 -2.97 -4.80 6.55
C SER A 3 -4.05 -4.89 7.61
N THR A 4 -4.91 -5.90 7.53
CA THR A 4 -5.97 -6.16 8.52
C THR A 4 -5.37 -6.53 9.89
N TYR A 5 -4.31 -7.33 9.93
CA TYR A 5 -3.64 -7.67 11.19
C TYR A 5 -3.01 -6.43 11.83
N PHE A 6 -2.36 -5.57 11.05
CA PHE A 6 -1.83 -4.31 11.56
C PHE A 6 -2.90 -3.34 12.05
N PHE A 7 -4.06 -3.31 11.38
CA PHE A 7 -5.21 -2.53 11.83
C PHE A 7 -5.67 -2.99 13.23
N TYR A 8 -5.83 -4.29 13.45
CA TYR A 8 -6.20 -4.81 14.78
C TYR A 8 -5.07 -4.71 15.81
N ALA A 9 -3.81 -4.86 15.40
CA ALA A 9 -2.64 -4.75 16.29
C ALA A 9 -2.47 -3.33 16.85
N THR A 10 -2.90 -2.31 16.10
CA THR A 10 -2.92 -0.90 16.57
C THR A 10 -4.15 -0.56 17.41
N GLY A 11 -4.99 -1.54 17.74
CA GLY A 11 -6.16 -1.38 18.59
C GLY A 11 -7.39 -0.80 17.89
N HIS A 12 -7.39 -0.70 16.55
CA HIS A 12 -8.55 -0.22 15.81
C HIS A 12 -9.63 -1.31 15.68
N GLN A 13 -10.89 -0.88 15.63
CA GLN A 13 -12.03 -1.75 15.34
C GLN A 13 -12.85 -1.19 14.17
N PRO A 14 -13.53 -2.03 13.38
CA PRO A 14 -14.34 -1.59 12.25
C PRO A 14 -15.73 -1.11 12.71
N THR A 15 -15.78 -0.23 13.72
CA THR A 15 -17.00 0.37 14.25
C THR A 15 -16.83 1.89 14.37
N LEU A 16 -17.87 2.66 14.05
CA LEU A 16 -17.81 4.13 14.04
C LEU A 16 -17.51 4.73 15.42
N SER A 17 -17.91 4.05 16.50
CA SER A 17 -17.66 4.48 17.87
C SER A 17 -16.21 4.28 18.33
N SER A 18 -15.45 3.42 17.64
CA SER A 18 -14.06 3.09 18.00
C SER A 18 -13.02 3.94 17.26
N ILE A 19 -13.46 4.90 16.43
CA ILE A 19 -12.56 5.81 15.73
C ILE A 19 -11.80 6.64 16.76
N GLN A 20 -10.48 6.65 16.66
CA GLN A 20 -9.58 7.41 17.53
C GLN A 20 -9.63 8.90 17.15
N TRP A 21 -10.61 9.63 17.68
CA TRP A 21 -10.79 11.06 17.39
C TRP A 21 -9.64 11.93 17.89
N ASP A 22 -8.88 11.48 18.89
CA ASP A 22 -7.73 12.19 19.44
C ASP A 22 -6.65 12.47 18.37
N ALA A 23 -6.59 11.64 17.33
CA ALA A 23 -5.69 11.83 16.19
C ALA A 23 -5.91 13.19 15.50
N ALA A 24 -7.11 13.76 15.51
CA ALA A 24 -7.39 15.05 14.88
C ALA A 24 -6.64 16.24 15.54
N PHE A 25 -6.20 16.08 16.79
CA PHE A 25 -5.64 17.16 17.60
C PHE A 25 -4.10 17.10 17.70
N VAL A 26 -3.48 16.09 17.10
CA VAL A 26 -2.03 15.94 17.10
C VAL A 26 -1.39 17.09 16.30
N GLY A 27 -0.59 17.92 16.97
CA GLY A 27 0.17 19.01 16.35
C GLY A 27 -0.59 20.32 16.10
N THR A 28 -1.90 20.39 16.41
CA THR A 28 -2.74 21.57 16.13
C THR A 28 -3.19 22.34 17.37
N GLY A 29 -2.95 21.80 18.58
CA GLY A 29 -3.19 22.51 19.85
C GLY A 29 -4.64 22.99 20.05
N GLY A 30 -5.61 22.42 19.34
CA GLY A 30 -7.02 22.77 19.41
C GLY A 30 -7.45 24.04 18.67
N LYS A 31 -6.55 24.71 17.93
CA LYS A 31 -6.90 25.88 17.10
C LYS A 31 -7.08 25.46 15.65
N PHE A 32 -8.33 25.35 15.20
CA PHE A 32 -8.65 24.99 13.82
C PHE A 32 -9.20 26.17 13.04
N SER A 33 -8.45 26.63 12.03
CA SER A 33 -8.99 27.56 11.02
C SER A 33 -9.80 26.83 9.96
N THR A 34 -9.58 25.53 9.76
CA THR A 34 -10.25 24.71 8.75
C THR A 34 -10.34 23.27 9.24
N HIS A 35 -11.51 22.64 9.07
CA HIS A 35 -11.76 21.25 9.50
C HIS A 35 -11.14 20.18 8.58
N ALA A 36 -10.45 20.58 7.52
CA ALA A 36 -9.81 19.66 6.57
C ALA A 36 -8.62 18.91 7.17
N VAL A 37 -7.76 19.59 7.93
CA VAL A 37 -6.55 19.00 8.54
C VAL A 37 -6.92 17.92 9.59
N PRO A 38 -7.85 18.17 10.53
CA PRO A 38 -8.33 17.16 11.47
C PRO A 38 -8.92 15.93 10.78
N ALA A 39 -9.78 16.15 9.78
CA ALA A 39 -10.42 15.06 9.04
C ALA A 39 -9.38 14.20 8.31
N PHE A 40 -8.39 14.84 7.69
CA PHE A 40 -7.29 14.13 7.04
C PHE A 40 -6.46 13.30 8.03
N LEU A 41 -6.10 13.86 9.20
CA LEU A 41 -5.34 13.13 10.22
C LEU A 41 -6.09 11.89 10.72
N ILE A 42 -7.40 12.00 10.97
CA ILE A 42 -8.22 10.86 11.40
C ILE A 42 -8.26 9.77 10.33
N ILE A 43 -8.45 10.15 9.06
CA ILE A 43 -8.48 9.21 7.94
C ILE A 43 -7.12 8.51 7.79
N VAL A 44 -6.03 9.27 7.81
CA VAL A 44 -4.68 8.72 7.71
C VAL A 44 -4.40 7.78 8.88
N ASN A 45 -4.76 8.15 10.12
CA ASN A 45 -4.57 7.28 11.29
C ASN A 45 -5.36 5.97 11.15
N THR A 46 -6.63 6.06 10.77
CA THR A 46 -7.54 4.90 10.69
C THR A 46 -7.16 3.93 9.56
N PHE A 47 -6.71 4.46 8.42
CA PHE A 47 -6.40 3.66 7.23
C PHE A 47 -4.89 3.59 6.92
N ALA A 48 -4.04 3.95 7.89
CA ALA A 48 -2.58 3.97 7.73
C ALA A 48 -2.06 2.61 7.25
N SER A 49 -2.50 1.52 7.89
CA SER A 49 -2.00 0.19 7.55
C SER A 49 -2.38 -0.19 6.11
N GLN A 50 -3.62 0.07 5.70
CA GLN A 50 -4.09 -0.19 4.34
C GLN A 50 -3.29 0.62 3.30
N LEU A 51 -2.96 1.87 3.62
CA LEU A 51 -2.15 2.74 2.77
C LEU A 51 -0.71 2.22 2.66
N TRP A 52 -0.06 1.94 3.79
CA TRP A 52 1.32 1.44 3.83
C TRP A 52 1.47 0.12 3.09
N PHE A 53 0.59 -0.85 3.33
CA PHE A 53 0.67 -2.13 2.64
C PHE A 53 0.32 -2.03 1.14
N GLY A 54 -0.57 -1.11 0.76
CA GLY A 54 -0.84 -0.83 -0.66
C GLY A 54 0.39 -0.22 -1.36
N LEU A 55 1.07 0.71 -0.69
CA LEU A 55 2.29 1.36 -1.19
C LEU A 55 3.46 0.38 -1.30
N THR A 56 3.71 -0.42 -0.26
CA THR A 56 4.85 -1.34 -0.19
C THR A 56 4.76 -2.46 -1.23
N LEU A 57 3.57 -2.84 -1.69
CA LEU A 57 3.36 -3.98 -2.58
C LEU A 57 4.09 -3.86 -3.94
N PRO A 58 3.91 -2.78 -4.73
CA PRO A 58 4.70 -2.57 -5.95
C PRO A 58 6.19 -2.29 -5.65
N LEU A 59 6.50 -1.65 -4.52
CA LEU A 59 7.88 -1.40 -4.11
C LEU A 59 8.64 -2.68 -3.74
N LEU A 60 7.96 -3.71 -3.24
CA LEU A 60 8.57 -4.98 -2.84
C LEU A 60 9.27 -5.67 -4.03
N LEU A 61 8.75 -5.46 -5.24
CA LEU A 61 9.34 -6.00 -6.47
C LEU A 61 10.70 -5.35 -6.80
N LEU A 62 10.92 -4.12 -6.32
CA LEU A 62 12.17 -3.35 -6.41
C LEU A 62 13.02 -3.44 -5.13
N SER A 63 12.50 -4.07 -4.07
CA SER A 63 13.13 -4.17 -2.75
C SER A 63 14.53 -4.77 -2.79
N PRO A 64 14.78 -5.96 -3.39
CA PRO A 64 16.11 -6.57 -3.31
C PRO A 64 17.19 -5.67 -3.91
N PHE A 65 16.87 -4.98 -5.01
CA PHE A 65 17.75 -4.01 -5.65
C PHE A 65 18.00 -2.78 -4.76
N THR A 66 16.94 -2.16 -4.24
CA THR A 66 17.06 -0.93 -3.44
C THR A 66 17.79 -1.19 -2.11
N PHE A 67 17.56 -2.35 -1.49
CA PHE A 67 18.24 -2.73 -0.24
C PHE A 67 19.74 -2.93 -0.43
N ALA A 68 20.15 -3.54 -1.55
CA ALA A 68 21.56 -3.77 -1.85
C ALA A 68 22.34 -2.45 -2.05
N VAL A 69 21.72 -1.47 -2.71
CA VAL A 69 22.32 -0.13 -2.90
C VAL A 69 22.40 0.66 -1.60
N MET A 70 21.40 0.56 -0.73
CA MET A 70 21.29 1.37 0.50
C MET A 70 22.18 0.87 1.65
N PHE A 71 22.41 -0.45 1.76
CA PHE A 71 23.17 -1.05 2.86
C PHE A 71 24.37 -1.90 2.38
N PRO A 72 25.42 -1.28 1.82
CA PRO A 72 26.57 -2.00 1.28
C PRO A 72 27.40 -2.76 2.32
N SER A 73 27.22 -2.47 3.63
CA SER A 73 27.99 -3.07 4.74
C SER A 73 27.39 -4.36 5.33
N LEU A 74 26.09 -4.61 5.12
CA LEU A 74 25.40 -5.81 5.63
C LEU A 74 25.39 -6.97 4.62
N VAL A 75 25.86 -6.69 3.40
CA VAL A 75 25.83 -7.62 2.27
C VAL A 75 27.15 -8.36 2.18
N ARG A 76 27.11 -9.70 2.29
CA ARG A 76 28.25 -10.57 1.99
C ARG A 76 28.62 -10.35 0.51
N ARG A 77 29.77 -9.71 0.31
CA ARG A 77 30.13 -8.92 -0.88
C ARG A 77 30.14 -9.64 -2.24
N GLU A 78 30.25 -10.96 -2.29
CA GLU A 78 30.48 -11.70 -3.54
C GLU A 78 29.19 -12.32 -4.10
N GLU A 79 28.48 -13.18 -3.35
CA GLU A 79 27.27 -13.87 -3.84
C GLU A 79 26.14 -12.90 -4.23
N MET A 80 25.83 -11.91 -3.39
CA MET A 80 24.74 -10.95 -3.67
C MET A 80 25.12 -9.92 -4.73
N ARG A 81 26.42 -9.66 -4.95
CA ARG A 81 26.89 -8.73 -6.00
C ARG A 81 26.74 -9.36 -7.38
N GLU A 82 27.03 -10.66 -7.52
CA GLU A 82 26.72 -11.40 -8.75
C GLU A 82 25.20 -11.51 -9.01
N GLU A 83 24.39 -11.77 -7.97
CA GLU A 83 22.93 -11.79 -8.12
C GLU A 83 22.36 -10.41 -8.49
N MET A 84 22.92 -9.33 -7.95
CA MET A 84 22.54 -7.96 -8.27
C MET A 84 22.90 -7.61 -9.72
N ASP A 85 24.11 -7.94 -10.17
CA ASP A 85 24.56 -7.69 -11.55
C ASP A 85 23.73 -8.49 -12.57
N ARG A 86 23.42 -9.76 -12.26
CA ARG A 86 22.46 -10.56 -13.04
C ARG A 86 21.04 -9.99 -13.00
N GLY A 87 20.62 -9.46 -11.85
CA GLY A 87 19.32 -8.85 -11.64
C GLY A 87 19.15 -7.55 -12.42
N GLU A 88 20.18 -6.71 -12.47
CA GLU A 88 20.25 -5.46 -13.24
C GLU A 88 20.19 -5.75 -14.74
N LEU A 89 20.99 -6.72 -15.21
CA LEU A 89 20.97 -7.14 -16.60
C LEU A 89 19.60 -7.72 -17.00
N MET A 90 18.97 -8.52 -16.12
CA MET A 90 17.65 -9.07 -16.35
C MET A 90 16.54 -7.99 -16.32
N LEU A 91 16.67 -6.97 -15.48
CA LEU A 91 15.73 -5.83 -15.43
C LEU A 91 15.74 -5.04 -16.74
N TYR A 92 16.94 -4.86 -17.30
CA TYR A 92 17.18 -4.14 -18.55
C TYR A 92 16.75 -4.96 -19.78
N GLU A 93 17.13 -6.23 -19.84
CA GLU A 93 16.83 -7.11 -20.97
C GLU A 93 15.32 -7.43 -21.06
N LYS A 94 14.60 -7.33 -19.94
CA LYS A 94 13.19 -7.73 -19.83
C LYS A 94 12.28 -6.66 -19.22
N GLU A 95 12.47 -5.39 -19.57
CA GLU A 95 11.62 -4.29 -19.10
C GLU A 95 10.12 -4.58 -19.29
N GLY A 96 9.74 -5.19 -20.40
CA GLY A 96 8.34 -5.57 -20.67
C GLY A 96 7.80 -6.60 -19.68
N LEU A 97 8.61 -7.58 -19.26
CA LEU A 97 8.19 -8.60 -18.29
C LEU A 97 8.07 -8.01 -16.88
N PHE A 98 8.93 -7.07 -16.50
CA PHE A 98 8.85 -6.35 -15.22
C PHE A 98 7.53 -5.55 -15.11
N HIS A 99 7.18 -4.77 -16.14
CA HIS A 99 5.93 -4.01 -16.15
C HIS A 99 4.69 -4.94 -16.14
N ASN A 100 4.75 -6.06 -16.88
CA ASN A 100 3.69 -7.07 -16.86
C ASN A 100 3.55 -7.73 -15.49
N ALA A 101 4.65 -8.03 -14.81
CA ALA A 101 4.66 -8.58 -13.46
C ALA A 101 4.09 -7.59 -12.45
N LEU A 102 4.52 -6.32 -12.52
CA LEU A 102 4.03 -5.23 -11.66
C LEU A 102 2.52 -5.01 -11.82
N PHE A 103 2.03 -4.99 -13.06
CA PHE A 103 0.61 -4.87 -13.37
C PHE A 103 -0.18 -6.10 -12.91
N SER A 104 0.33 -7.32 -13.19
CA SER A 104 -0.31 -8.57 -12.78
C SER A 104 -0.41 -8.67 -11.25
N LEU A 105 0.64 -8.29 -10.52
CA LEU A 105 0.67 -8.27 -9.06
C LEU A 105 -0.34 -7.26 -8.49
N SER A 106 -0.34 -6.04 -9.02
CA SER A 106 -1.26 -4.98 -8.59
C SER A 106 -2.72 -5.36 -8.85
N SER A 107 -3.00 -5.93 -10.04
CA SER A 107 -4.33 -6.40 -10.41
C SER A 107 -4.81 -7.54 -9.50
N LYS A 108 -3.96 -8.56 -9.25
CA LYS A 108 -4.27 -9.65 -8.31
C LYS A 108 -4.59 -9.11 -6.91
N PHE A 109 -3.84 -8.14 -6.41
CA PHE A 109 -4.09 -7.54 -5.10
C PHE A 109 -5.47 -6.85 -5.04
N VAL A 110 -5.80 -6.02 -6.04
CA VAL A 110 -7.10 -5.35 -6.11
C VAL A 110 -8.25 -6.34 -6.26
N LEU A 111 -8.08 -7.39 -7.09
CA LEU A 111 -9.08 -8.44 -7.27
C LEU A 111 -9.35 -9.22 -5.98
N LEU A 112 -8.31 -9.57 -5.23
CA LEU A 112 -8.47 -10.23 -3.92
C LEU A 112 -9.17 -9.32 -2.90
N GLY A 113 -8.87 -8.01 -2.94
CA GLY A 113 -9.58 -7.01 -2.14
C GLY A 113 -11.06 -6.89 -2.52
N ALA A 114 -11.36 -6.84 -3.81
CA ALA A 114 -12.73 -6.78 -4.33
C ALA A 114 -13.52 -8.04 -3.99
N LEU A 115 -12.91 -9.22 -4.12
CA LEU A 115 -13.54 -10.49 -3.72
C LEU A 115 -13.88 -10.49 -2.23
N ARG A 116 -12.98 -10.00 -1.37
CA ARG A 116 -13.24 -9.88 0.07
C ARG A 116 -14.43 -8.96 0.36
N VAL A 117 -14.49 -7.79 -0.28
CA VAL A 117 -15.62 -6.85 -0.12
C VAL A 117 -16.91 -7.48 -0.63
N PHE A 118 -16.86 -8.20 -1.76
CA PHE A 118 -17.99 -8.93 -2.32
C PHE A 118 -18.50 -10.01 -1.36
N SER A 119 -17.60 -10.80 -0.75
CA SER A 119 -17.98 -11.78 0.27
C SER A 119 -18.62 -11.11 1.49
N CYS A 120 -18.11 -9.95 1.93
CA CYS A 120 -18.71 -9.19 3.03
C CYS A 120 -20.10 -8.64 2.65
N MET A 121 -20.26 -8.16 1.42
CA MET A 121 -21.53 -7.67 0.89
C MET A 121 -22.56 -8.79 0.80
N ALA A 122 -22.18 -9.97 0.30
CA ALA A 122 -23.05 -11.13 0.24
C ALA A 122 -23.50 -11.59 1.64
N ALA A 123 -22.57 -11.64 2.60
CA ALA A 123 -22.88 -11.98 3.99
C ALA A 123 -23.85 -10.96 4.62
N ALA A 124 -23.63 -9.66 4.37
CA ALA A 124 -24.53 -8.59 4.83
C ALA A 124 -25.91 -8.71 4.18
N ALA A 125 -25.98 -8.96 2.87
CA ALA A 125 -27.23 -9.09 2.12
C ALA A 125 -28.09 -10.27 2.61
N ILE A 126 -27.47 -11.41 2.93
CA ILE A 126 -28.17 -12.57 3.48
C ILE A 126 -28.74 -12.25 4.87
N HIS A 127 -28.00 -11.51 5.70
CA HIS A 127 -28.40 -11.19 7.08
C HIS A 127 -29.29 -9.95 7.23
N SER A 128 -29.55 -9.20 6.16
CA SER A 128 -30.45 -8.04 6.14
C SER A 128 -31.88 -8.34 6.64
N ARG A 129 -32.28 -9.61 6.67
CA ARG A 129 -33.58 -10.05 7.17
C ARG A 129 -33.75 -9.84 8.69
N HIS A 130 -32.65 -9.74 9.44
CA HIS A 130 -32.68 -9.49 10.88
C HIS A 130 -32.21 -8.05 11.18
N LEU A 131 -33.14 -7.18 11.55
CA LEU A 131 -32.95 -5.73 11.70
C LEU A 131 -31.83 -5.33 12.70
N MET A 132 -31.65 -6.12 13.77
CA MET A 132 -30.56 -5.91 14.74
C MET A 132 -29.18 -6.23 14.17
N VAL A 133 -29.12 -7.19 13.25
CA VAL A 133 -27.89 -7.69 12.67
C VAL A 133 -27.36 -6.73 11.59
N TRP A 134 -28.26 -6.02 10.90
CA TRP A 134 -27.89 -4.93 9.99
C TRP A 134 -27.09 -3.81 10.67
N LYS A 135 -27.42 -3.48 11.92
CA LYS A 135 -26.69 -2.44 12.69
C LYS A 135 -25.23 -2.81 12.93
N ILE A 136 -24.91 -4.11 12.95
CA ILE A 136 -23.55 -4.62 13.16
C ILE A 136 -22.82 -4.75 11.81
N PHE A 137 -23.51 -5.17 10.75
CA PHE A 137 -22.89 -5.38 9.44
C PHE A 137 -22.70 -4.10 8.62
N ALA A 138 -23.58 -3.11 8.72
CA ALA A 138 -23.47 -1.89 7.92
C ALA A 138 -22.16 -1.10 8.18
N PRO A 139 -21.74 -0.84 9.43
CA PRO A 139 -20.45 -0.21 9.69
C PRO A 139 -19.29 -1.02 9.13
N LYS A 140 -19.32 -2.35 9.31
CA LYS A 140 -18.27 -3.25 8.83
C LYS A 140 -18.12 -3.22 7.31
N LEU A 141 -19.22 -3.25 6.57
CA LEU A 141 -19.20 -3.15 5.10
C LEU A 141 -18.61 -1.83 4.65
N ILE A 142 -18.99 -0.70 5.28
CA ILE A 142 -18.45 0.62 4.96
C ILE A 142 -16.93 0.65 5.17
N PHE A 143 -16.44 0.11 6.29
CA PHE A 143 -14.99 0.06 6.57
C PHE A 143 -14.23 -0.82 5.56
N GLU A 144 -14.80 -1.94 5.12
CA GLU A 144 -14.18 -2.81 4.11
C GLU A 144 -14.15 -2.12 2.73
N CYS A 145 -15.22 -1.44 2.34
CA CYS A 145 -15.26 -0.63 1.11
C CYS A 145 -14.24 0.50 1.13
N LEU A 146 -14.18 1.27 2.23
CA LEU A 146 -13.20 2.35 2.39
C LEU A 146 -11.76 1.81 2.41
N SER A 147 -11.54 0.68 3.08
CA SER A 147 -10.23 0.02 3.09
C SER A 147 -9.78 -0.38 1.68
N LEU A 148 -10.70 -0.88 0.84
CA LEU A 148 -10.41 -1.20 -0.55
C LEU A 148 -10.02 0.06 -1.33
N LEU A 149 -10.81 1.14 -1.23
CA LEU A 149 -10.52 2.41 -1.90
C LEU A 149 -9.16 2.98 -1.51
N VAL A 150 -8.86 3.04 -0.21
CA VAL A 150 -7.56 3.56 0.28
C VAL A 150 -6.41 2.67 -0.19
N SER A 151 -6.58 1.35 -0.16
CA SER A 151 -5.54 0.43 -0.65
C SER A 151 -5.32 0.56 -2.16
N MET A 152 -6.37 0.83 -2.93
CA MET A 152 -6.26 1.09 -4.38
C MET A 152 -5.46 2.38 -4.64
N ILE A 153 -5.73 3.45 -3.88
CA ILE A 153 -4.94 4.68 -3.96
C ILE A 153 -3.48 4.41 -3.59
N GLY A 154 -3.23 3.65 -2.51
CA GLY A 154 -1.88 3.25 -2.09
C GLY A 154 -1.11 2.50 -3.18
N VAL A 155 -1.75 1.52 -3.82
CA VAL A 155 -1.16 0.75 -4.93
C VAL A 155 -0.87 1.64 -6.13
N LEU A 156 -1.78 2.54 -6.50
CA LEU A 156 -1.55 3.49 -7.60
C LEU A 156 -0.38 4.42 -7.30
N MET A 157 -0.28 4.94 -6.08
CA MET A 157 0.86 5.76 -5.65
C MET A 157 2.17 4.97 -5.70
N GLY A 158 2.19 3.73 -5.22
CA GLY A 158 3.38 2.87 -5.27
C GLY A 158 3.78 2.52 -6.71
N PHE A 159 2.81 2.26 -7.59
CA PHE A 159 3.05 2.05 -9.01
C PHE A 159 3.69 3.28 -9.67
N MET A 160 3.17 4.49 -9.38
CA MET A 160 3.73 5.74 -9.88
C MET A 160 5.15 5.99 -9.37
N LEU A 161 5.42 5.68 -8.10
CA LEU A 161 6.77 5.78 -7.53
C LEU A 161 7.75 4.83 -8.22
N VAL A 162 7.36 3.57 -8.45
CA VAL A 162 8.18 2.61 -9.19
C VAL A 162 8.52 3.14 -10.59
N LEU A 163 7.55 3.66 -11.33
CA LEU A 163 7.80 4.25 -12.65
C LEU A 163 8.74 5.47 -12.59
N ARG A 164 8.61 6.31 -11.56
CA ARG A 164 9.51 7.47 -11.35
C ARG A 164 10.95 7.00 -11.10
N VAL A 165 11.12 5.99 -10.25
CA VAL A 165 12.43 5.41 -9.93
C VAL A 165 13.06 4.76 -11.16
N THR A 166 12.32 3.93 -11.89
CA THR A 166 12.84 3.28 -13.10
C THR A 166 13.24 4.31 -14.17
N LYS A 167 12.48 5.39 -14.35
CA LYS A 167 12.86 6.48 -15.26
C LYS A 167 14.14 7.19 -14.81
N ALA A 168 14.29 7.47 -13.51
CA ALA A 168 15.48 8.12 -12.98
C ALA A 168 16.74 7.25 -13.17
N ILE A 169 16.63 5.94 -12.95
CA ILE A 169 17.73 4.98 -13.14
C ILE A 169 18.18 4.97 -14.62
N LYS A 170 17.23 4.93 -15.56
CA LYS A 170 17.56 4.94 -17.00
C LYS A 170 18.33 6.19 -17.43
N VAL A 171 17.91 7.37 -16.97
CA VAL A 171 18.59 8.63 -17.29
C VAL A 171 20.02 8.63 -16.74
N LEU A 172 20.21 8.14 -15.52
CA LEU A 172 21.52 8.10 -14.87
C LEU A 172 22.48 7.10 -15.56
N MET A 173 21.95 5.99 -16.05
CA MET A 173 22.74 5.04 -16.86
C MET A 173 23.16 5.63 -18.21
N GLN A 174 22.26 6.32 -18.91
CA GLN A 174 22.59 6.97 -20.19
C GLN A 174 23.71 8.00 -20.03
N SER A 175 23.68 8.80 -18.95
CA SER A 175 24.77 9.74 -18.68
C SER A 175 26.11 9.06 -18.35
N LEU A 176 26.10 7.83 -17.84
CA LEU A 176 27.33 7.08 -17.56
C LEU A 176 27.96 6.50 -18.83
N ASP A 177 27.13 6.09 -19.79
CA ASP A 177 27.57 5.54 -21.08
C ASP A 177 28.11 6.65 -22.00
N GLU A 178 27.63 7.88 -21.87
CA GLU A 178 28.16 9.04 -22.61
C GLU A 178 29.52 9.55 -22.09
N ASP A 179 29.90 9.24 -20.84
CA ASP A 179 31.14 9.72 -20.20
C ASP A 179 32.32 8.73 -20.35
N ASN A 180 32.10 7.56 -20.97
CA ASN A 180 33.08 6.47 -21.13
C ASN A 180 33.41 6.19 -22.60
#